data_AF-A0A7W9BQ04-F1
#
_entry.id   AF-A0A7W9BQ04-F1
#
_cell.length_a   1.000
_cell.length_b   1.000
_cell.length_c   1.000
_cell.angle_alpha   90.00
_cell.angle_beta   90.00
_cell.angle_gamma   90.00
#
_symmetry.space_group_name_H-M   'P 1'
#
loop_
_entity.id
_entity.type
_entity.pdbx_description
1 polymer ?
#
loop_
_entity_poly.entity_id
_entity_poly.type
_entity_poly.pdbx_seq_one_letter_code
_entity_poly.pdbx_strand_id
1 'polypeptide(L)'
;MLNWTIGSAVDVDGAACILTHPGVAGHAVFGDYHDHPAGHYAVEFQIAPIAGQAFDPDQYVAEVDAVLGNETIQLARRGIHLSDLTGGTTRFVLTFRLDEPGRLQFRVGVNGVVPLVIADARPLVRLTDESTDVEPLLAHARFPDVDLADAPSFLAEHRDVLRRLHTSGFGVRVQDGDVVLDADGVSFLARVSDDLNFVNEIFFEQAYNIGTPGDACVIDIGMNSGLVTLLMAQRDAVKEVHAFEPFAETHARACANIAINPHLAGKITTYQVALSDHDVDGTFLVPDERDSGSMSIRTLGEGVPAELRIRDAAGMLGPIIAAAAAKGRQIIVKVDCEGSEFTIFESLERAGLLEQVTAFMVEWHRVFDGKSQATLIDPLLRRGFVTFDRSPKTGNGFFYAVAAMRA
;
A
#
# COMPACT_ATOMS: atom_id res chain seq x y z
N MET A 1 3.00 21.46 -6.48
CA MET A 1 3.92 22.53 -6.99
C MET A 1 3.15 23.83 -7.21
N LEU A 2 2.95 24.55 -6.12
CA LEU A 2 2.19 25.81 -6.11
C LEU A 2 3.13 27.00 -6.30
N ASN A 3 2.69 28.00 -7.08
CA ASN A 3 3.48 29.20 -7.34
C ASN A 3 3.20 30.30 -6.31
N TRP A 4 4.02 30.34 -5.26
CA TRP A 4 3.88 31.31 -4.17
C TRP A 4 4.10 32.78 -4.55
N THR A 5 4.57 33.06 -5.77
CA THR A 5 4.69 34.44 -6.25
C THR A 5 3.36 35.05 -6.69
N ILE A 6 2.35 34.21 -6.95
CA ILE A 6 1.04 34.67 -7.44
C ILE A 6 -0.11 34.39 -6.48
N GLY A 7 0.17 33.79 -5.32
CA GLY A 7 -0.83 33.40 -4.36
C GLY A 7 -0.23 32.91 -3.04
N SER A 8 -1.11 32.67 -2.07
CA SER A 8 -0.76 32.14 -0.75
C SER A 8 -1.21 30.69 -0.62
N ALA A 9 -0.44 29.89 0.13
CA ALA A 9 -0.87 28.54 0.52
C ALA A 9 -2.13 28.61 1.38
N VAL A 10 -3.13 27.82 1.01
CA VAL A 10 -4.32 27.60 1.82
C VAL A 10 -4.62 26.11 1.89
N ASP A 11 -5.15 25.68 3.02
CA ASP A 11 -5.65 24.32 3.22
C ASP A 11 -7.18 24.38 3.13
N VAL A 12 -7.75 23.61 2.20
CA VAL A 12 -9.20 23.46 2.07
C VAL A 12 -9.54 22.02 2.37
N ASP A 13 -10.15 21.80 3.53
CA ASP A 13 -10.56 20.48 4.00
C ASP A 13 -9.41 19.44 4.00
N GLY A 14 -8.19 19.86 4.31
CA GLY A 14 -6.95 19.08 4.29
C GLY A 14 -6.22 19.07 2.95
N ALA A 15 -6.73 19.74 1.91
CA ALA A 15 -6.19 19.71 0.56
C ALA A 15 -5.30 20.93 0.34
N ALA A 16 -4.06 20.68 -0.08
CA ALA A 16 -3.14 21.75 -0.44
C ALA A 16 -3.67 22.52 -1.65
N CYS A 17 -3.94 23.80 -1.45
CA CYS A 17 -4.44 24.71 -2.47
C CYS A 17 -3.62 26.00 -2.49
N ILE A 18 -3.72 26.74 -3.59
CA ILE A 18 -3.25 28.12 -3.70
C ILE A 18 -4.43 29.06 -3.81
N LEU A 19 -4.42 30.11 -3.00
CA LEU A 19 -5.30 31.26 -3.16
C LEU A 19 -4.55 32.35 -3.93
N THR A 20 -4.99 32.64 -5.15
CA THR A 20 -4.35 33.65 -6.01
C THR A 20 -4.60 35.08 -5.52
N HIS A 21 -3.60 35.94 -5.69
CA HIS A 21 -3.69 37.34 -5.29
C HIS A 21 -4.44 38.17 -6.35
N PRO A 22 -5.32 39.10 -5.94
CA PRO A 22 -5.95 40.03 -6.87
C PRO A 22 -4.91 40.82 -7.68
N GLY A 23 -5.14 40.94 -8.98
CA GLY A 23 -4.29 41.69 -9.91
C GLY A 23 -3.01 40.98 -10.36
N VAL A 24 -2.76 39.74 -9.93
CA VAL A 24 -1.55 38.99 -10.30
C VAL A 24 -1.88 37.88 -11.29
N ALA A 25 -1.27 37.94 -12.47
CA ALA A 25 -1.42 36.92 -13.52
C ALA A 25 -0.21 35.98 -13.56
N GLY A 26 -0.44 34.73 -13.98
CA GLY A 26 0.62 33.73 -14.14
C GLY A 26 0.12 32.30 -13.90
N HIS A 27 1.03 31.32 -13.90
CA HIS A 27 0.71 29.94 -13.57
C HIS A 27 0.67 29.74 -12.05
N ALA A 28 -0.52 29.50 -11.50
CA ALA A 28 -0.75 29.24 -10.07
C ALA A 28 -0.24 27.87 -9.66
N VAL A 29 -0.37 26.93 -10.59
CA VAL A 29 -0.02 25.53 -10.43
C VAL A 29 0.70 25.09 -11.72
N PHE A 30 1.74 24.26 -11.59
CA PHE A 30 2.47 23.64 -12.70
C PHE A 30 2.93 22.22 -12.31
N GLY A 31 3.30 21.35 -13.28
CA GLY A 31 3.70 19.94 -13.05
C GLY A 31 2.50 18.97 -12.91
N ASP A 32 2.55 17.82 -12.24
CA ASP A 32 3.73 17.11 -11.81
C ASP A 32 4.50 16.60 -13.03
N TYR A 33 5.82 16.76 -12.99
CA TYR A 33 6.70 16.45 -14.12
C TYR A 33 7.03 14.95 -14.16
N HIS A 34 6.06 14.12 -14.50
CA HIS A 34 6.18 12.66 -14.54
C HIS A 34 6.21 12.10 -15.96
N ASP A 35 6.98 11.02 -16.16
CA ASP A 35 7.00 10.27 -17.41
C ASP A 35 5.83 9.29 -17.46
N HIS A 36 5.10 9.32 -18.58
CA HIS A 36 3.96 8.44 -18.82
C HIS A 36 4.15 7.69 -20.14
N PRO A 37 3.71 6.42 -20.23
CA PRO A 37 3.74 5.69 -21.49
C PRO A 37 2.75 6.28 -22.50
N ALA A 38 2.89 5.89 -23.77
CA ALA A 38 1.88 6.19 -24.79
C ALA A 38 0.48 5.69 -24.36
N GLY A 39 -0.56 6.43 -24.73
CA GLY A 39 -1.94 6.08 -24.38
C GLY A 39 -2.88 7.29 -24.30
N HIS A 40 -4.12 7.00 -23.90
CA HIS A 40 -5.14 8.02 -23.65
C HIS A 40 -5.19 8.34 -22.16
N TYR A 41 -5.44 9.60 -21.82
CA TYR A 41 -5.42 10.08 -20.46
C TYR A 41 -6.54 11.10 -20.23
N ALA A 42 -6.95 11.20 -18.96
CA ALA A 42 -7.76 12.29 -18.47
C ALA A 42 -7.14 12.87 -17.20
N VAL A 43 -7.06 14.20 -17.13
CA VAL A 43 -6.62 14.93 -15.93
C VAL A 43 -7.73 15.84 -15.45
N GLU A 44 -7.89 15.92 -14.13
CA GLU A 44 -8.85 16.81 -13.48
C GLU A 44 -8.15 17.99 -12.79
N PHE A 45 -8.75 19.17 -12.91
CA PHE A 45 -8.39 20.38 -12.18
C PHE A 45 -9.56 20.84 -11.33
N GLN A 46 -9.29 21.30 -10.11
CA GLN A 46 -10.31 21.83 -9.20
C GLN A 46 -10.05 23.30 -8.91
N ILE A 47 -11.04 24.14 -9.23
CA ILE A 47 -10.95 25.61 -9.14
C ILE A 47 -12.24 26.14 -8.51
N ALA A 48 -12.12 27.07 -7.58
CA ALA A 48 -13.24 27.76 -6.95
C ALA A 48 -12.98 29.27 -6.90
N PRO A 49 -14.01 30.13 -7.07
CA PRO A 49 -13.89 31.56 -6.85
C PRO A 49 -14.03 31.88 -5.37
N ILE A 50 -13.39 32.95 -4.88
CA ILE A 50 -13.74 33.51 -3.57
C ILE A 50 -15.14 34.13 -3.63
N ALA A 51 -15.99 33.80 -2.66
CA ALA A 51 -17.35 34.33 -2.55
C ALA A 51 -17.38 35.86 -2.30
N GLY A 52 -18.45 36.51 -2.77
CA GLY A 52 -18.84 37.86 -2.31
C GLY A 52 -18.39 39.04 -3.17
N GLN A 53 -17.90 38.82 -4.39
CA GLN A 53 -17.56 39.90 -5.33
C GLN A 53 -18.40 39.80 -6.62
N ALA A 54 -19.00 40.93 -7.03
CA ALA A 54 -19.78 41.02 -8.25
C ALA A 54 -18.84 41.27 -9.43
N PHE A 55 -18.69 40.27 -10.29
CA PHE A 55 -17.89 40.32 -11.51
C PHE A 55 -18.77 40.03 -12.72
N ASP A 56 -18.25 40.33 -13.91
CA ASP A 56 -18.90 39.95 -15.17
C ASP A 56 -18.89 38.42 -15.31
N PRO A 57 -20.05 37.74 -15.38
CA PRO A 57 -20.10 36.29 -15.47
C PRO A 57 -19.42 35.72 -16.73
N ASP A 58 -19.32 36.46 -17.83
CA ASP A 58 -18.63 36.00 -19.04
C ASP A 58 -17.14 36.34 -19.05
N GLN A 59 -16.60 36.86 -17.94
CA GLN A 59 -15.19 37.16 -17.83
C GLN A 59 -14.34 35.89 -17.84
N TYR A 60 -13.40 35.82 -18.76
CA TYR A 60 -12.30 34.84 -18.71
C TYR A 60 -11.49 35.09 -17.44
N VAL A 61 -11.20 34.04 -16.66
CA VAL A 61 -10.50 34.14 -15.36
C VAL A 61 -9.27 33.23 -15.27
N ALA A 62 -9.31 32.08 -15.93
CA ALA A 62 -8.23 31.11 -15.88
C ALA A 62 -8.16 30.24 -17.15
N GLU A 63 -7.08 29.48 -17.30
CA GLU A 63 -6.95 28.39 -18.26
C GLU A 63 -6.27 27.22 -17.60
N VAL A 64 -6.72 26.01 -17.93
CA VAL A 64 -6.07 24.76 -17.57
C VAL A 64 -5.51 24.11 -18.82
N ASP A 65 -4.32 23.52 -18.71
CA ASP A 65 -3.70 22.82 -19.83
C ASP A 65 -2.87 21.60 -19.42
N ALA A 66 -2.71 20.70 -20.39
CA ALA A 66 -1.80 19.57 -20.34
C ALA A 66 -0.76 19.73 -21.46
N VAL A 67 0.52 19.67 -21.11
CA VAL A 67 1.63 19.85 -22.04
C VAL A 67 2.64 18.71 -21.92
N LEU A 68 3.32 18.43 -23.04
CA LEU A 68 4.36 17.44 -23.18
C LEU A 68 5.73 18.11 -23.30
N GLY A 69 6.72 17.57 -22.58
CA GLY A 69 8.10 18.05 -22.55
C GLY A 69 8.28 19.29 -21.67
N ASN A 70 9.42 19.98 -21.82
CA ASN A 70 9.67 21.26 -21.14
C ASN A 70 8.85 22.38 -21.81
N GLU A 71 7.53 22.35 -21.66
CA GLU A 71 6.59 23.41 -22.08
C GLU A 71 6.41 23.61 -23.59
N THR A 72 6.74 22.61 -24.42
CA THR A 72 6.88 22.80 -25.87
C THR A 72 5.70 22.31 -26.70
N ILE A 73 4.95 21.31 -26.24
CA ILE A 73 3.86 20.72 -27.01
C ILE A 73 2.57 20.73 -26.18
N GLN A 74 1.57 21.47 -26.64
CA GLN A 74 0.26 21.53 -25.97
C GLN A 74 -0.63 20.36 -26.41
N LEU A 75 -1.06 19.54 -25.46
CA LEU A 75 -1.87 18.36 -25.70
C LEU A 75 -3.37 18.65 -25.60
N ALA A 76 -3.76 19.41 -24.56
CA ALA A 76 -5.12 19.86 -24.34
C ALA A 76 -5.12 21.17 -23.56
N ARG A 77 -6.16 21.99 -23.76
CA ARG A 77 -6.38 23.24 -23.02
C ARG A 77 -7.87 23.54 -22.88
N ARG A 78 -8.23 24.26 -21.83
CA ARG A 78 -9.57 24.82 -21.65
C ARG A 78 -9.48 26.18 -20.96
N GLY A 79 -10.03 27.21 -21.62
CA GLY A 79 -10.31 28.49 -20.97
C GLY A 79 -11.49 28.37 -20.01
N ILE A 80 -11.42 29.09 -18.91
CA ILE A 80 -12.40 29.08 -17.82
C ILE A 80 -12.95 30.49 -17.68
N HIS A 81 -14.26 30.60 -17.79
CA HIS A 81 -15.00 31.82 -17.53
C HIS A 81 -15.58 31.78 -16.12
N LEU A 82 -15.88 32.93 -15.55
CA LEU A 82 -16.45 32.99 -14.21
C LEU A 82 -17.82 32.29 -14.13
N SER A 83 -18.59 32.28 -15.21
CA SER A 83 -19.86 31.56 -15.35
C SER A 83 -19.70 30.04 -15.22
N ASP A 84 -18.51 29.48 -15.48
CA ASP A 84 -18.21 28.07 -15.22
C ASP A 84 -18.13 27.76 -13.71
N LEU A 85 -17.97 28.78 -12.86
CA LEU A 85 -17.65 28.65 -11.43
C LEU A 85 -18.82 29.01 -10.49
N THR A 86 -20.03 29.21 -11.01
CA THR A 86 -21.18 29.72 -10.23
C THR A 86 -21.65 28.77 -9.13
N GLY A 87 -21.32 27.48 -9.21
CA GLY A 87 -21.60 26.47 -8.19
C GLY A 87 -20.59 26.41 -7.04
N GLY A 88 -19.57 27.29 -7.04
CA GLY A 88 -18.44 27.23 -6.12
C GLY A 88 -17.31 26.37 -6.68
N THR A 89 -16.85 25.40 -5.90
CA THR A 89 -15.79 24.47 -6.30
C THR A 89 -16.23 23.66 -7.53
N THR A 90 -15.49 23.82 -8.63
CA THR A 90 -15.81 23.22 -9.92
C THR A 90 -14.64 22.37 -10.42
N ARG A 91 -14.96 21.24 -11.04
CA ARG A 91 -14.00 20.30 -11.63
C ARG A 91 -13.94 20.46 -13.15
N PHE A 92 -12.74 20.51 -13.70
CA PHE A 92 -12.47 20.65 -15.12
C PHE A 92 -11.64 19.46 -15.58
N VAL A 93 -12.19 18.67 -16.50
CA VAL A 93 -11.51 17.48 -17.05
C VAL A 93 -10.96 17.79 -18.43
N LEU A 94 -9.69 17.46 -18.66
CA LEU A 94 -9.07 17.45 -19.98
C LEU A 94 -8.73 16.02 -20.39
N THR A 95 -9.20 15.59 -21.55
CA THR A 95 -8.80 14.32 -22.18
C THR A 95 -7.77 14.58 -23.26
N PHE A 96 -6.72 13.75 -23.34
CA PHE A 96 -5.66 13.88 -24.33
C PHE A 96 -5.01 12.53 -24.64
N ARG A 97 -4.20 12.51 -25.71
CA ARG A 97 -3.48 11.32 -26.19
C ARG A 97 -1.98 11.58 -26.24
N LEU A 98 -1.20 10.60 -25.80
CA LEU A 98 0.23 10.51 -25.98
C LEU A 98 0.54 9.48 -27.06
N ASP A 99 1.14 9.92 -28.17
CA ASP A 99 1.60 9.05 -29.26
C ASP A 99 2.82 8.22 -28.86
N GLU A 100 3.72 8.82 -28.09
CA GLU A 100 4.94 8.20 -27.59
C GLU A 100 5.05 8.45 -26.08
N PRO A 101 5.81 7.63 -25.33
CA PRO A 101 6.11 7.92 -23.93
C PRO A 101 6.74 9.30 -23.77
N GLY A 102 6.36 10.02 -22.72
CA GLY A 102 7.00 11.30 -22.43
C GLY A 102 6.51 11.97 -21.16
N ARG A 103 7.16 13.08 -20.86
CA ARG A 103 7.00 13.80 -19.61
C ARG A 103 5.85 14.81 -19.68
N LEU A 104 4.83 14.61 -18.86
CA LEU A 104 3.67 15.50 -18.78
C LEU A 104 3.91 16.65 -17.80
N GLN A 105 3.19 17.74 -18.02
CA GLN A 105 3.05 18.86 -17.11
C GLN A 105 1.62 19.39 -17.23
N PHE A 106 0.98 19.69 -16.10
CA PHE A 106 -0.38 20.20 -15.98
C PHE A 106 -0.34 21.57 -15.32
N ARG A 107 -0.95 22.58 -15.93
CA ARG A 107 -0.85 23.95 -15.44
C ARG A 107 -2.22 24.59 -15.27
N VAL A 108 -2.28 25.52 -14.33
CA VAL A 108 -3.42 26.42 -14.16
C VAL A 108 -2.92 27.85 -14.26
N GLY A 109 -3.18 28.49 -15.39
CA GLY A 109 -2.91 29.91 -15.62
C GLY A 109 -4.06 30.78 -15.14
N VAL A 110 -3.78 31.86 -14.42
CA VAL A 110 -4.77 32.85 -14.00
C VAL A 110 -4.46 34.22 -14.56
N ASN A 111 -5.48 35.03 -14.81
CA ASN A 111 -5.30 36.41 -15.28
C ASN A 111 -5.30 37.45 -14.16
N GLY A 112 -5.53 37.02 -12.91
CA GLY A 112 -5.53 37.88 -11.72
C GLY A 112 -6.79 38.73 -11.52
N VAL A 113 -7.81 38.63 -12.38
CA VAL A 113 -9.01 39.47 -12.23
C VAL A 113 -9.86 39.04 -11.04
N VAL A 114 -10.06 37.73 -10.89
CA VAL A 114 -10.82 37.13 -9.80
C VAL A 114 -9.85 36.30 -8.95
N PRO A 115 -9.84 36.48 -7.61
CA PRO A 115 -9.12 35.57 -6.72
C PRO A 115 -9.72 34.17 -6.78
N LEU A 116 -8.88 33.18 -7.06
CA LEU A 116 -9.26 31.79 -7.20
C LEU A 116 -8.55 30.94 -6.16
N VAL A 117 -9.26 29.95 -5.63
CA VAL A 117 -8.70 28.83 -4.88
C VAL A 117 -8.51 27.68 -5.86
N ILE A 118 -7.28 27.21 -6.01
CA ILE A 118 -6.90 26.18 -6.99
C ILE A 118 -6.20 25.04 -6.25
N ALA A 119 -6.69 23.81 -6.43
CA ALA A 119 -6.08 22.64 -5.80
C ALA A 119 -4.74 22.27 -6.45
N ASP A 120 -3.76 21.83 -5.64
CA ASP A 120 -2.50 21.26 -6.16
C ASP A 120 -2.71 19.86 -6.75
N ALA A 121 -3.64 19.09 -6.16
CA ALA A 121 -3.97 17.75 -6.61
C ALA A 121 -4.62 17.79 -8.00
N ARG A 122 -4.06 17.02 -8.94
CA ARG A 122 -4.59 16.85 -10.30
C ARG A 122 -4.70 15.37 -10.62
N PRO A 123 -5.78 14.70 -10.20
CA PRO A 123 -6.00 13.28 -10.48
C PRO A 123 -5.83 13.01 -11.98
N LEU A 124 -4.95 12.08 -12.30
CA LEU A 124 -4.63 11.65 -13.66
C LEU A 124 -4.98 10.17 -13.79
N VAL A 125 -5.79 9.84 -14.79
CA VAL A 125 -6.17 8.46 -15.08
C VAL A 125 -5.85 8.10 -16.52
N ARG A 126 -5.44 6.85 -16.73
CA ARG A 126 -5.24 6.28 -18.07
C ARG A 126 -6.56 5.70 -18.56
N LEU A 127 -6.88 5.98 -19.81
CA LEU A 127 -8.09 5.52 -20.48
C LEU A 127 -7.75 4.36 -21.41
N THR A 128 -8.70 3.43 -21.62
CA THR A 128 -8.51 2.36 -22.60
C THR A 128 -8.56 2.92 -24.01
N ASP A 129 -9.49 3.84 -24.25
CA ASP A 129 -9.69 4.56 -25.51
C ASP A 129 -10.45 5.89 -25.28
N GLU A 130 -10.69 6.64 -26.35
CA GLU A 130 -11.38 7.94 -26.32
C GLU A 130 -12.85 7.88 -25.87
N SER A 131 -13.47 6.70 -25.90
CA SER A 131 -14.87 6.48 -25.48
C SER A 131 -15.02 6.04 -24.03
N THR A 132 -13.91 5.83 -23.32
CA THR A 132 -13.90 5.44 -21.90
C THR A 132 -14.71 6.43 -21.07
N ASP A 133 -15.62 5.93 -20.23
CA ASP A 133 -16.27 6.75 -19.22
C ASP A 133 -15.23 7.19 -18.17
N VAL A 134 -14.94 8.48 -18.15
CA VAL A 134 -13.84 9.06 -17.39
C VAL A 134 -14.21 9.24 -15.91
N GLU A 135 -15.48 9.52 -15.63
CA GLU A 135 -15.93 9.93 -14.29
C GLU A 135 -15.70 8.84 -13.24
N PRO A 136 -16.01 7.54 -13.48
CA PRO A 136 -15.71 6.49 -12.52
C PRO A 136 -14.20 6.42 -12.21
N LEU A 137 -13.34 6.53 -13.23
CA LEU A 137 -11.89 6.45 -13.04
C LEU A 137 -11.38 7.63 -12.20
N LEU A 138 -11.79 8.85 -12.53
CA LEU A 138 -11.43 10.04 -11.76
C LEU A 138 -11.96 9.97 -10.34
N ALA A 139 -13.20 9.50 -10.14
CA ALA A 139 -13.78 9.31 -8.81
C ALA A 139 -12.94 8.36 -7.94
N HIS A 140 -12.35 7.31 -8.52
CA HIS A 140 -11.41 6.42 -7.81
C HIS A 140 -10.05 7.07 -7.54
N ALA A 141 -9.60 7.99 -8.41
CA ALA A 141 -8.33 8.69 -8.24
C ALA A 141 -8.41 9.86 -7.23
N ARG A 142 -9.61 10.40 -6.98
CA ARG A 142 -9.86 11.44 -5.99
C ARG A 142 -9.73 10.90 -4.57
N PHE A 143 -9.29 11.75 -3.66
CA PHE A 143 -9.52 11.48 -2.24
C PHE A 143 -11.03 11.57 -1.95
N PRO A 144 -11.61 10.71 -1.09
CA PRO A 144 -13.04 10.69 -0.85
C PRO A 144 -13.59 12.05 -0.40
N ASP A 145 -14.52 12.58 -1.20
CA ASP A 145 -15.24 13.82 -0.94
C ASP A 145 -16.51 13.48 -0.14
N VAL A 146 -16.32 13.14 1.13
CA VAL A 146 -17.41 12.74 2.03
C VAL A 146 -17.61 13.82 3.06
N ASP A 147 -18.86 14.27 3.23
CA ASP A 147 -19.22 15.09 4.39
C ASP A 147 -18.80 14.32 5.64
N LEU A 148 -18.07 14.98 6.54
CA LEU A 148 -17.60 14.37 7.78
C LEU A 148 -18.76 13.80 8.61
N ALA A 149 -19.97 14.33 8.45
CA ALA A 149 -21.17 13.80 9.11
C ALA A 149 -21.61 12.41 8.59
N ASP A 150 -21.37 12.12 7.31
CA ASP A 150 -21.79 10.90 6.61
C ASP A 150 -20.61 9.94 6.32
N ALA A 151 -19.38 10.36 6.64
CA ALA A 151 -18.18 9.57 6.45
C ALA A 151 -18.14 8.35 7.39
N PRO A 152 -17.59 7.20 6.94
CA PRO A 152 -17.23 6.12 7.85
C PRO A 152 -16.40 6.65 9.01
N SER A 153 -16.66 6.17 10.23
CA SER A 153 -15.97 6.65 11.43
C SER A 153 -14.45 6.56 11.29
N PHE A 154 -13.96 5.49 10.66
CA PHE A 154 -12.54 5.31 10.39
C PHE A 154 -11.96 6.38 9.47
N LEU A 155 -12.67 6.75 8.40
CA LEU A 155 -12.25 7.82 7.50
C LEU A 155 -12.21 9.16 8.22
N ALA A 156 -13.22 9.47 9.05
CA ALA A 156 -13.28 10.70 9.81
C ALA A 156 -12.14 10.79 10.85
N GLU A 157 -11.87 9.70 11.58
CA GLU A 157 -10.84 9.63 12.60
C GLU A 157 -9.42 9.69 12.03
N HIS A 158 -9.16 9.02 10.90
CA HIS A 158 -7.83 8.89 10.30
C HIS A 158 -7.62 9.73 9.04
N ARG A 159 -8.48 10.74 8.80
CA ARG A 159 -8.51 11.54 7.56
C ARG A 159 -7.14 12.07 7.15
N ASP A 160 -6.40 12.64 8.09
CA ASP A 160 -5.08 13.24 7.82
C ASP A 160 -4.05 12.18 7.42
N VAL A 161 -4.08 11.00 8.04
CA VAL A 161 -3.19 9.88 7.71
C VAL A 161 -3.53 9.36 6.31
N LEU A 162 -4.81 9.09 6.06
CA LEU A 162 -5.30 8.61 4.77
C LEU A 162 -4.99 9.59 3.64
N ARG A 163 -5.07 10.90 3.90
CA ARG A 163 -4.74 11.92 2.91
C ARG A 163 -3.24 12.00 2.62
N ARG A 164 -2.39 11.80 3.63
CA ARG A 164 -0.94 11.67 3.40
C ARG A 164 -0.63 10.43 2.57
N LEU A 165 -1.28 9.29 2.85
CA LEU A 165 -1.13 8.09 2.03
C LEU A 165 -1.57 8.33 0.58
N HIS A 166 -2.72 9.00 0.38
CA HIS A 166 -3.21 9.37 -0.95
C HIS A 166 -2.22 10.24 -1.72
N THR A 167 -1.67 11.26 -1.05
CA THR A 167 -0.64 12.14 -1.63
C THR A 167 0.64 11.37 -1.98
N SER A 168 0.93 10.28 -1.26
CA SER A 168 2.04 9.38 -1.53
C SER A 168 1.74 8.31 -2.59
N GLY A 169 0.58 8.34 -3.24
CA GLY A 169 0.23 7.46 -4.36
C GLY A 169 -0.76 6.33 -4.05
N PHE A 170 -1.31 6.26 -2.84
CA PHE A 170 -2.36 5.30 -2.52
C PHE A 170 -3.71 5.74 -3.10
N GLY A 171 -4.48 4.83 -3.68
CA GLY A 171 -5.91 5.01 -3.84
C GLY A 171 -6.59 4.95 -2.48
N VAL A 172 -7.54 5.84 -2.22
CA VAL A 172 -8.36 5.83 -1.00
C VAL A 172 -9.81 5.93 -1.44
N ARG A 173 -10.62 4.94 -1.07
CA ARG A 173 -12.05 4.91 -1.43
C ARG A 173 -12.87 4.36 -0.29
N VAL A 174 -14.16 4.70 -0.31
CA VAL A 174 -15.15 4.10 0.60
C VAL A 174 -15.95 3.07 -0.19
N GLN A 175 -16.01 1.85 0.31
CA GLN A 175 -16.81 0.78 -0.26
C GLN A 175 -17.58 0.06 0.85
N ASP A 176 -18.90 -0.05 0.71
CA ASP A 176 -19.77 -0.76 1.66
C ASP A 176 -19.61 -0.28 3.13
N GLY A 177 -19.27 0.99 3.32
CA GLY A 177 -19.04 1.60 4.65
C GLY A 177 -17.62 1.41 5.20
N ASP A 178 -16.75 0.68 4.52
CA ASP A 178 -15.34 0.50 4.89
C ASP A 178 -14.43 1.42 4.06
N VAL A 179 -13.29 1.81 4.63
CA VAL A 179 -12.21 2.43 3.86
C VAL A 179 -11.40 1.33 3.17
N VAL A 180 -11.18 1.48 1.87
CA VAL A 180 -10.31 0.62 1.08
C VAL A 180 -9.13 1.44 0.58
N LEU A 181 -7.93 0.89 0.78
CA LEU A 181 -6.68 1.40 0.27
C LEU A 181 -6.23 0.57 -0.93
N ASP A 182 -5.82 1.24 -1.99
CA ASP A 182 -5.27 0.62 -3.20
C ASP A 182 -3.82 1.05 -3.37
N ALA A 183 -2.88 0.10 -3.42
CA ALA A 183 -1.46 0.38 -3.64
C ALA A 183 -0.79 -0.77 -4.35
N ASP A 184 0.15 -0.46 -5.26
CA ASP A 184 0.91 -1.45 -6.01
C ASP A 184 0.04 -2.57 -6.61
N GLY A 185 -1.16 -2.24 -7.10
CA GLY A 185 -2.09 -3.18 -7.74
C GLY A 185 -2.74 -4.21 -6.79
N VAL A 186 -2.71 -3.96 -5.48
CA VAL A 186 -3.50 -4.70 -4.48
C VAL A 186 -4.42 -3.75 -3.72
N SER A 187 -5.56 -4.26 -3.28
CA SER A 187 -6.52 -3.53 -2.44
C SER A 187 -6.58 -4.13 -1.03
N PHE A 188 -6.74 -3.31 0.01
CA PHE A 188 -6.94 -3.80 1.38
C PHE A 188 -7.83 -2.87 2.20
N LEU A 189 -8.52 -3.45 3.17
CA LEU A 189 -9.45 -2.75 4.04
C LEU A 189 -8.69 -2.10 5.20
N ALA A 190 -9.05 -0.86 5.52
CA ALA A 190 -8.60 -0.15 6.70
C ALA A 190 -9.80 0.11 7.61
N ARG A 191 -9.85 -0.63 8.72
CA ARG A 191 -10.97 -0.68 9.67
C ARG A 191 -10.54 -0.34 11.09
N VAL A 192 -9.29 -0.62 11.43
CA VAL A 192 -8.66 -0.33 12.72
C VAL A 192 -7.29 0.30 12.49
N SER A 193 -6.80 1.09 13.46
CA SER A 193 -5.51 1.81 13.33
C SER A 193 -4.35 0.88 12.96
N ASP A 194 -4.42 -0.36 13.45
CA ASP A 194 -3.50 -1.45 13.16
C ASP A 194 -3.38 -1.75 11.65
N ASP A 195 -4.44 -1.60 10.84
CA ASP A 195 -4.37 -1.75 9.38
C ASP A 195 -3.46 -0.70 8.71
N LEU A 196 -3.23 0.44 9.36
CA LEU A 196 -2.36 1.51 8.86
C LEU A 196 -0.92 1.39 9.37
N ASN A 197 -0.68 0.71 10.49
CA ASN A 197 0.64 0.62 11.13
C ASN A 197 1.67 -0.06 10.23
N PHE A 198 1.27 -1.11 9.52
CA PHE A 198 2.16 -1.89 8.66
C PHE A 198 2.39 -1.26 7.28
N VAL A 199 1.64 -0.22 6.92
CA VAL A 199 1.71 0.39 5.58
C VAL A 199 3.10 0.95 5.31
N ASN A 200 3.73 1.59 6.30
CA ASN A 200 5.07 2.14 6.15
C ASN A 200 6.11 1.04 5.84
N GLU A 201 6.17 0.01 6.67
CA GLU A 201 7.13 -1.08 6.50
C GLU A 201 6.94 -1.84 5.18
N ILE A 202 5.69 -2.15 4.85
CA ILE A 202 5.36 -3.03 3.74
C ILE A 202 5.50 -2.31 2.39
N PHE A 203 4.93 -1.10 2.26
CA PHE A 203 4.84 -0.41 0.96
C PHE A 203 5.94 0.64 0.75
N PHE A 204 6.38 1.33 1.81
CA PHE A 204 7.39 2.38 1.69
C PHE A 204 8.81 1.86 1.93
N GLU A 205 9.03 1.08 3.00
CA GLU A 205 10.33 0.46 3.26
C GLU A 205 10.56 -0.81 2.45
N GLN A 206 9.47 -1.39 1.91
CA GLN A 206 9.52 -2.58 1.07
C GLN A 206 10.25 -3.74 1.74
N ALA A 207 10.02 -3.92 3.05
CA ALA A 207 10.77 -4.87 3.88
C ALA A 207 10.72 -6.31 3.36
N TYR A 208 9.63 -6.69 2.68
CA TYR A 208 9.41 -8.02 2.12
C TYR A 208 9.49 -8.05 0.59
N ASN A 209 10.08 -7.05 -0.07
CA ASN A 209 10.09 -7.02 -1.53
C ASN A 209 11.11 -8.02 -2.13
N ILE A 210 10.64 -8.92 -3.00
CA ILE A 210 11.45 -9.98 -3.61
C ILE A 210 11.44 -9.93 -5.14
N GLY A 211 12.59 -10.28 -5.71
CA GLY A 211 12.75 -10.66 -7.11
C GLY A 211 13.42 -12.03 -7.19
N THR A 212 12.93 -12.90 -8.08
CA THR A 212 13.45 -14.27 -8.27
C THR A 212 13.66 -14.54 -9.76
N PRO A 213 14.72 -15.27 -10.15
CA PRO A 213 15.01 -15.58 -11.56
C PRO A 213 14.06 -16.62 -12.18
N GLY A 214 13.20 -17.24 -11.37
CA GLY A 214 12.23 -18.23 -11.84
C GLY A 214 11.03 -18.36 -10.92
N ASP A 215 10.14 -19.29 -11.26
CA ASP A 215 8.91 -19.56 -10.53
C ASP A 215 9.17 -19.82 -9.04
N ALA A 216 8.33 -19.28 -8.17
CA ALA A 216 8.46 -19.39 -6.72
C ALA A 216 7.17 -19.86 -6.03
N CYS A 217 7.36 -20.56 -4.92
CA CYS A 217 6.39 -20.81 -3.87
C CYS A 217 6.79 -19.94 -2.67
N VAL A 218 5.85 -19.12 -2.20
CA VAL A 218 6.04 -18.31 -0.99
C VAL A 218 5.32 -18.96 0.18
N ILE A 219 6.00 -19.04 1.32
CA ILE A 219 5.42 -19.44 2.60
C ILE A 219 5.45 -18.20 3.49
N ASP A 220 4.27 -17.74 3.92
CA ASP A 220 4.09 -16.55 4.74
C ASP A 220 3.67 -16.96 6.16
N ILE A 221 4.60 -16.94 7.10
CA ILE A 221 4.34 -17.29 8.50
C ILE A 221 4.12 -16.00 9.29
N GLY A 222 2.91 -15.87 9.86
CA GLY A 222 2.40 -14.63 10.44
C GLY A 222 1.89 -13.70 9.35
N MET A 223 0.91 -14.20 8.61
CA MET A 223 0.23 -13.52 7.52
C MET A 223 -0.40 -12.19 7.98
N ASN A 224 -0.73 -12.05 9.27
CA ASN A 224 -1.45 -10.90 9.80
C ASN A 224 -2.73 -10.68 8.98
N SER A 225 -2.99 -9.44 8.53
CA SER A 225 -4.10 -9.01 7.68
C SER A 225 -3.88 -9.30 6.19
N GLY A 226 -2.83 -10.05 5.83
CA GLY A 226 -2.60 -10.58 4.48
C GLY A 226 -1.96 -9.61 3.49
N LEU A 227 -1.44 -8.46 3.95
CA LEU A 227 -0.84 -7.46 3.05
C LEU A 227 0.41 -7.99 2.31
N VAL A 228 1.34 -8.61 3.05
CA VAL A 228 2.52 -9.25 2.45
C VAL A 228 2.10 -10.41 1.54
N THR A 229 1.17 -11.25 1.99
CA THR A 229 0.60 -12.35 1.19
C THR A 229 0.08 -11.84 -0.17
N LEU A 230 -0.68 -10.74 -0.19
CA LEU A 230 -1.23 -10.14 -1.40
C LEU A 230 -0.14 -9.63 -2.34
N LEU A 231 0.83 -8.86 -1.82
CA LEU A 231 1.95 -8.35 -2.62
C LEU A 231 2.79 -9.47 -3.22
N MET A 232 3.01 -10.55 -2.47
CA MET A 232 3.71 -11.74 -2.96
C MET A 232 2.93 -12.42 -4.08
N ALA A 233 1.63 -12.67 -3.89
CA ALA A 233 0.79 -13.32 -4.89
C ALA A 233 0.68 -12.50 -6.19
N GLN A 234 0.78 -11.17 -6.10
CA GLN A 234 0.76 -10.28 -7.26
C GLN A 234 1.97 -10.45 -8.18
N ARG A 235 3.13 -10.90 -7.66
CA ARG A 235 4.32 -11.11 -8.48
C ARG A 235 4.10 -12.24 -9.48
N ASP A 236 4.46 -11.99 -10.75
CA ASP A 236 4.31 -12.98 -11.82
C ASP A 236 5.09 -14.27 -11.58
N ALA A 237 6.29 -14.15 -11.00
CA ALA A 237 7.13 -15.29 -10.66
C ALA A 237 6.55 -16.11 -9.50
N VAL A 238 5.74 -15.53 -8.62
CA VAL A 238 5.10 -16.26 -7.52
C VAL A 238 3.87 -17.00 -8.05
N LYS A 239 3.91 -18.33 -7.94
CA LYS A 239 2.88 -19.23 -8.47
C LYS A 239 1.94 -19.77 -7.42
N GLU A 240 2.37 -19.80 -6.17
CA GLU A 240 1.55 -20.18 -5.02
C GLU A 240 2.07 -19.47 -3.75
N VAL A 241 1.15 -19.13 -2.85
CA VAL A 241 1.43 -18.57 -1.52
C VAL A 241 0.69 -19.40 -0.47
N HIS A 242 1.42 -19.86 0.54
CA HIS A 242 0.88 -20.59 1.69
C HIS A 242 1.04 -19.73 2.93
N ALA A 243 -0.06 -19.22 3.46
CA ALA A 243 -0.06 -18.15 4.46
C ALA A 243 -0.69 -18.61 5.79
N PHE A 244 -0.05 -18.32 6.92
CA PHE A 244 -0.39 -18.86 8.24
C PHE A 244 -0.69 -17.74 9.22
N GLU A 245 -1.87 -17.77 9.84
CA GLU A 245 -2.28 -16.80 10.88
C GLU A 245 -3.13 -17.54 11.94
N PRO A 246 -2.66 -17.69 13.19
CA PRO A 246 -3.41 -18.42 14.20
C PRO A 246 -4.68 -17.73 14.68
N PHE A 247 -4.70 -16.40 14.74
CA PHE A 247 -5.77 -15.66 15.40
C PHE A 247 -6.97 -15.52 14.49
N ALA A 248 -8.14 -15.99 14.94
CA ALA A 248 -9.35 -16.08 14.13
C ALA A 248 -9.78 -14.72 13.54
N GLU A 249 -9.69 -13.65 14.33
CA GLU A 249 -10.07 -12.29 13.90
C GLU A 249 -9.09 -11.74 12.85
N THR A 250 -7.79 -11.87 13.10
CA THR A 250 -6.73 -11.45 12.17
C THR A 250 -6.79 -12.27 10.87
N HIS A 251 -6.99 -13.58 10.97
CA HIS A 251 -7.19 -14.47 9.82
C HIS A 251 -8.43 -14.07 9.01
N ALA A 252 -9.54 -13.72 9.66
CA ALA A 252 -10.74 -13.24 8.98
C ALA A 252 -10.50 -11.89 8.26
N ARG A 253 -9.73 -10.97 8.85
CA ARG A 253 -9.27 -9.74 8.18
C ARG A 253 -8.47 -10.06 6.92
N ALA A 254 -7.51 -10.99 6.99
CA ALA A 254 -6.76 -11.45 5.82
C ALA A 254 -7.65 -12.06 4.73
N CYS A 255 -8.60 -12.91 5.10
CA CYS A 255 -9.55 -13.47 4.15
C CYS A 255 -10.41 -12.39 3.47
N ALA A 256 -10.84 -11.36 4.22
CA ALA A 256 -11.57 -10.23 3.64
C ALA A 256 -10.71 -9.45 2.63
N ASN A 257 -9.44 -9.19 2.97
CA ASN A 257 -8.49 -8.54 2.05
C ASN A 257 -8.22 -9.40 0.81
N ILE A 258 -8.07 -10.72 0.96
CA ILE A 258 -7.92 -11.63 -0.19
C ILE A 258 -9.17 -11.64 -1.07
N ALA A 259 -10.37 -11.61 -0.48
CA ALA A 259 -11.63 -11.65 -1.21
C ALA A 259 -11.84 -10.43 -2.13
N ILE A 260 -11.38 -9.25 -1.73
CA ILE A 260 -11.44 -8.04 -2.58
C ILE A 260 -10.35 -8.01 -3.67
N ASN A 261 -9.46 -9.01 -3.71
CA ASN A 261 -8.47 -9.23 -4.77
C ASN A 261 -8.71 -10.56 -5.51
N PRO A 262 -9.85 -10.73 -6.21
CA PRO A 262 -10.24 -12.01 -6.81
C PRO A 262 -9.23 -12.52 -7.86
N HIS A 263 -8.47 -11.62 -8.48
CA HIS A 263 -7.43 -11.97 -9.45
C HIS A 263 -6.18 -12.63 -8.82
N LEU A 264 -6.00 -12.51 -7.50
CA LEU A 264 -4.88 -13.10 -6.74
C LEU A 264 -5.31 -14.31 -5.90
N ALA A 265 -6.57 -14.36 -5.48
CA ALA A 265 -7.09 -15.37 -4.56
C ALA A 265 -6.78 -16.82 -4.99
N GLY A 266 -6.78 -17.11 -6.29
CA GLY A 266 -6.47 -18.44 -6.81
C GLY A 266 -5.03 -18.92 -6.57
N LYS A 267 -4.09 -18.02 -6.22
CA LYS A 267 -2.71 -18.37 -5.86
C LYS A 267 -2.52 -18.58 -4.35
N ILE A 268 -3.48 -18.19 -3.52
CA ILE A 268 -3.28 -18.06 -2.08
C ILE A 268 -4.04 -19.18 -1.35
N THR A 269 -3.34 -19.90 -0.48
CA THR A 269 -3.93 -20.85 0.47
C THR A 269 -3.62 -20.38 1.89
N THR A 270 -4.66 -20.13 2.69
CA THR A 270 -4.52 -19.66 4.07
C THR A 270 -4.75 -20.79 5.08
N TYR A 271 -4.01 -20.78 6.18
CA TYR A 271 -4.12 -21.74 7.27
C TYR A 271 -4.32 -21.00 8.59
N GLN A 272 -5.45 -21.25 9.27
CA GLN A 272 -5.70 -20.69 10.60
C GLN A 272 -5.05 -21.55 11.70
N VAL A 273 -3.72 -21.57 11.72
CA VAL A 273 -2.90 -22.33 12.69
C VAL A 273 -1.62 -21.56 13.00
N ALA A 274 -1.09 -21.75 14.20
CA ALA A 274 0.26 -21.35 14.56
C ALA A 274 1.25 -22.45 14.17
N LEU A 275 2.49 -22.05 13.89
CA LEU A 275 3.59 -22.99 13.67
C LEU A 275 4.57 -22.92 14.84
N SER A 276 5.00 -24.08 15.33
CA SER A 276 6.00 -24.23 16.39
C SER A 276 6.78 -25.54 16.19
N ASP A 277 7.33 -26.14 17.26
CA ASP A 277 8.08 -27.40 17.21
C ASP A 277 7.30 -28.63 17.70
N HIS A 278 5.99 -28.47 17.91
CA HIS A 278 5.08 -29.50 18.41
C HIS A 278 3.62 -29.22 18.01
N ASP A 279 2.76 -30.23 18.16
CA ASP A 279 1.32 -30.09 17.99
C ASP A 279 0.64 -29.88 19.35
N VAL A 280 -0.21 -28.86 19.45
CA VAL A 280 -1.10 -28.66 20.59
C VAL A 280 -2.34 -27.86 20.17
N ASP A 281 -3.50 -28.28 20.66
CA ASP A 281 -4.76 -27.53 20.55
C ASP A 281 -5.21 -27.15 21.96
N GLY A 282 -5.71 -25.92 22.12
CA GLY A 282 -6.31 -25.50 23.37
C GLY A 282 -6.46 -23.99 23.52
N THR A 283 -6.82 -23.60 24.74
CA THR A 283 -7.01 -22.22 25.14
C THR A 283 -5.70 -21.60 25.64
N PHE A 284 -5.30 -20.50 25.04
CA PHE A 284 -4.12 -19.72 25.43
C PHE A 284 -4.57 -18.35 25.93
N LEU A 285 -3.92 -17.82 26.96
CA LEU A 285 -4.13 -16.43 27.37
C LEU A 285 -3.22 -15.54 26.54
N VAL A 286 -3.82 -14.65 25.75
CA VAL A 286 -3.14 -13.74 24.82
C VAL A 286 -3.39 -12.28 25.23
N PRO A 287 -2.59 -11.30 24.77
CA PRO A 287 -2.81 -9.89 25.09
C PRO A 287 -4.26 -9.46 24.81
N ASP A 288 -4.84 -8.63 25.70
CA ASP A 288 -6.14 -7.97 25.46
C ASP A 288 -5.92 -6.72 24.58
N GLU A 289 -5.35 -6.93 23.41
CA GLU A 289 -4.94 -5.86 22.51
C GLU A 289 -5.61 -6.02 21.14
N ARG A 290 -6.01 -4.88 20.55
CA ARG A 290 -6.49 -4.81 19.16
C ARG A 290 -5.36 -4.68 18.14
N ASP A 291 -4.11 -4.70 18.62
CA ASP A 291 -2.90 -4.63 17.82
C ASP A 291 -2.50 -6.05 17.42
N SER A 292 -2.67 -6.39 16.13
CA SER A 292 -2.38 -7.74 15.66
C SER A 292 -0.87 -8.02 15.58
N GLY A 293 -0.03 -6.98 15.50
CA GLY A 293 1.44 -7.07 15.50
C GLY A 293 2.05 -7.21 16.90
N SER A 294 1.22 -7.48 17.91
CA SER A 294 1.68 -7.81 19.27
C SER A 294 1.15 -9.18 19.75
N MET A 295 0.43 -9.90 18.87
CA MET A 295 -0.26 -11.13 19.24
C MET A 295 0.68 -12.33 19.19
N SER A 296 1.03 -12.84 20.37
CA SER A 296 1.92 -13.99 20.53
C SER A 296 1.17 -15.25 20.95
N ILE A 297 1.65 -16.41 20.51
CA ILE A 297 1.14 -17.72 20.97
C ILE A 297 1.65 -18.12 22.38
N ARG A 298 2.48 -17.27 23.00
CA ARG A 298 2.91 -17.45 24.38
C ARG A 298 1.74 -17.20 25.32
N THR A 299 1.41 -18.19 26.16
CA THR A 299 0.43 -17.98 27.23
C THR A 299 0.99 -16.96 28.22
N LEU A 300 0.31 -15.83 28.36
CA LEU A 300 0.59 -14.83 29.38
C LEU A 300 0.04 -15.27 30.74
N GLY A 301 0.61 -14.74 31.82
CA GLY A 301 0.06 -14.93 33.17
C GLY A 301 -1.31 -14.26 33.37
N GLU A 302 -1.60 -13.22 32.58
CA GLU A 302 -2.85 -12.48 32.50
C GLU A 302 -3.13 -12.16 31.01
N GLY A 303 -4.38 -12.29 30.56
CA GLY A 303 -4.76 -12.08 29.15
C GLY A 303 -6.19 -12.54 28.84
N VAL A 304 -6.59 -12.45 27.58
CA VAL A 304 -7.89 -12.95 27.08
C VAL A 304 -7.73 -14.38 26.57
N PRO A 305 -8.68 -15.29 26.88
CA PRO A 305 -8.67 -16.64 26.32
C PRO A 305 -8.86 -16.63 24.79
N ALA A 306 -7.95 -17.28 24.07
CA ALA A 306 -8.04 -17.54 22.63
C ALA A 306 -7.86 -19.04 22.35
N GLU A 307 -8.73 -19.60 21.51
CA GLU A 307 -8.60 -20.98 21.03
C GLU A 307 -7.60 -21.04 19.87
N LEU A 308 -6.46 -21.69 20.10
CA LEU A 308 -5.40 -21.79 19.12
C LEU A 308 -5.14 -23.25 18.75
N ARG A 309 -4.76 -23.44 17.48
CA ARG A 309 -4.22 -24.69 16.96
C ARG A 309 -2.77 -24.47 16.59
N ILE A 310 -1.87 -25.11 17.33
CA ILE A 310 -0.43 -25.07 17.09
C ILE A 310 -0.05 -26.37 16.42
N ARG A 311 0.73 -26.27 15.34
CA ARG A 311 1.23 -27.42 14.59
C ARG A 311 2.75 -27.38 14.48
N ASP A 312 3.38 -28.55 14.45
CA ASP A 312 4.80 -28.67 14.16
C ASP A 312 5.09 -28.10 12.75
N ALA A 313 6.04 -27.16 12.70
CA ALA A 313 6.37 -26.43 11.49
C ALA A 313 6.89 -27.36 10.39
N ALA A 314 7.75 -28.33 10.72
CA ALA A 314 8.24 -29.28 9.74
C ALA A 314 7.12 -30.18 9.20
N GLY A 315 6.19 -30.62 10.06
CA GLY A 315 5.01 -31.39 9.66
C GLY A 315 4.11 -30.65 8.67
N MET A 316 3.89 -29.35 8.87
CA MET A 316 3.07 -28.52 7.99
C MET A 316 3.80 -28.09 6.71
N LEU A 317 5.05 -27.63 6.84
CA LEU A 317 5.79 -27.04 5.72
C LEU A 317 6.48 -28.09 4.85
N GLY A 318 6.86 -29.24 5.39
CA GLY A 318 7.55 -30.31 4.65
C GLY A 318 6.81 -30.75 3.36
N PRO A 319 5.50 -31.07 3.42
CA PRO A 319 4.72 -31.40 2.21
C PRO A 319 4.64 -30.26 1.20
N ILE A 320 4.52 -29.01 1.66
CA ILE A 320 4.45 -27.81 0.81
C ILE A 320 5.78 -27.63 0.07
N ILE A 321 6.88 -27.66 0.81
CA ILE A 321 8.26 -27.55 0.30
C ILE A 321 8.52 -28.65 -0.73
N ALA A 322 8.18 -29.90 -0.41
CA ALA A 322 8.37 -31.03 -1.32
C ALA A 322 7.55 -30.87 -2.63
N ALA A 323 6.30 -30.41 -2.54
CA ALA A 323 5.45 -30.19 -3.70
C ALA A 323 5.94 -29.03 -4.59
N ALA A 324 6.43 -27.95 -3.99
CA ALA A 324 7.02 -26.83 -4.71
C ALA A 324 8.34 -27.22 -5.39
N ALA A 325 9.22 -27.93 -4.67
CA ALA A 325 10.49 -28.43 -5.20
C ALA A 325 10.29 -29.41 -6.37
N ALA A 326 9.29 -30.29 -6.29
CA ALA A 326 8.94 -31.20 -7.38
C ALA A 326 8.51 -30.46 -8.67
N LYS A 327 8.01 -29.22 -8.54
CA LYS A 327 7.68 -28.34 -9.68
C LYS A 327 8.87 -27.44 -10.11
N GLY A 328 10.04 -27.59 -9.50
CA GLY A 328 11.22 -26.78 -9.77
C GLY A 328 11.11 -25.33 -9.29
N ARG A 329 10.22 -25.06 -8.32
CA ARG A 329 10.00 -23.71 -7.79
C ARG A 329 11.04 -23.35 -6.74
N GLN A 330 11.45 -22.09 -6.72
CA GLN A 330 12.18 -21.50 -5.60
C GLN A 330 11.25 -21.47 -4.37
N ILE A 331 11.80 -21.72 -3.19
CA ILE A 331 11.04 -21.70 -1.95
C ILE A 331 11.47 -20.48 -1.14
N ILE A 332 10.55 -19.56 -0.92
CA ILE A 332 10.83 -18.30 -0.22
C ILE A 332 9.95 -18.26 1.03
N VAL A 333 10.55 -18.00 2.19
CA VAL A 333 9.83 -18.05 3.47
C VAL A 333 9.91 -16.68 4.16
N LYS A 334 8.76 -16.07 4.40
CA LYS A 334 8.60 -14.94 5.33
C LYS A 334 8.30 -15.51 6.73
N VAL A 335 9.00 -15.02 7.75
CA VAL A 335 8.74 -15.39 9.14
C VAL A 335 8.68 -14.13 9.99
N ASP A 336 7.55 -13.94 10.64
CA ASP A 336 7.27 -12.78 11.49
C ASP A 336 6.06 -13.19 12.34
N CYS A 337 6.30 -13.78 13.52
CA CYS A 337 5.27 -14.53 14.24
C CYS A 337 5.37 -14.37 15.76
N GLU A 338 5.78 -13.17 16.18
CA GLU A 338 5.73 -12.69 17.55
C GLU A 338 6.39 -13.65 18.58
N GLY A 339 7.51 -14.26 18.20
CA GLY A 339 8.37 -15.04 19.09
C GLY A 339 8.52 -16.53 18.74
N SER A 340 7.67 -17.06 17.86
CA SER A 340 7.72 -18.49 17.52
C SER A 340 8.82 -18.83 16.51
N GLU A 341 9.52 -17.82 16.00
CA GLU A 341 10.57 -17.94 14.98
C GLU A 341 11.61 -18.98 15.41
N PHE A 342 12.03 -18.95 16.68
CA PHE A 342 13.02 -19.88 17.21
C PHE A 342 12.55 -21.33 17.18
N THR A 343 11.32 -21.61 17.65
CA THR A 343 10.78 -22.99 17.65
C THR A 343 10.54 -23.51 16.24
N ILE A 344 10.10 -22.64 15.33
CA ILE A 344 9.94 -22.97 13.92
C ILE A 344 11.30 -23.36 13.33
N PHE A 345 12.34 -22.54 13.53
CA PHE A 345 13.68 -22.85 13.05
C PHE A 345 14.25 -24.13 13.65
N GLU A 346 14.03 -24.39 14.94
CA GLU A 346 14.43 -25.63 15.61
C GLU A 346 13.75 -26.87 14.98
N SER A 347 12.45 -26.77 14.67
CA SER A 347 11.70 -27.83 13.97
C SER A 347 12.23 -28.07 12.55
N LEU A 348 12.40 -27.00 11.77
CA LEU A 348 12.91 -27.07 10.40
C LEU A 348 14.36 -27.60 10.34
N GLU A 349 15.21 -27.19 11.29
CA GLU A 349 16.58 -27.69 11.41
C GLU A 349 16.59 -29.20 11.71
N ARG A 350 15.81 -29.64 12.70
CA ARG A 350 15.68 -31.04 13.09
C ARG A 350 15.21 -31.93 11.93
N ALA A 351 14.34 -31.39 11.08
CA ALA A 351 13.80 -32.10 9.92
C ALA A 351 14.66 -31.96 8.63
N GLY A 352 15.75 -31.18 8.65
CA GLY A 352 16.58 -30.96 7.46
C GLY A 352 15.89 -30.15 6.36
N LEU A 353 14.94 -29.28 6.73
CA LEU A 353 14.17 -28.47 5.77
C LEU A 353 14.83 -27.11 5.48
N LEU A 354 15.67 -26.59 6.37
CA LEU A 354 16.33 -25.28 6.18
C LEU A 354 17.12 -25.21 4.86
N GLU A 355 17.83 -26.29 4.49
CA GLU A 355 18.61 -26.37 3.26
C GLU A 355 17.80 -26.51 1.97
N GLN A 356 16.48 -26.70 2.07
CA GLN A 356 15.57 -26.76 0.93
C GLN A 356 14.96 -25.40 0.61
N VAL A 357 15.08 -24.42 1.52
CA VAL A 357 14.60 -23.06 1.33
C VAL A 357 15.61 -22.26 0.52
N THR A 358 15.15 -21.53 -0.49
CA THR A 358 15.99 -20.64 -1.30
C THR A 358 16.33 -19.37 -0.53
N ALA A 359 15.33 -18.75 0.11
CA ALA A 359 15.51 -17.49 0.81
C ALA A 359 14.56 -17.35 2.01
N PHE A 360 15.04 -16.65 3.04
CA PHE A 360 14.28 -16.25 4.21
C PHE A 360 14.25 -14.72 4.34
N MET A 361 13.10 -14.18 4.73
CA MET A 361 12.90 -12.83 5.24
C MET A 361 12.35 -12.99 6.66
N VAL A 362 13.10 -12.56 7.67
CA VAL A 362 12.77 -12.87 9.05
C VAL A 362 12.76 -11.61 9.89
N GLU A 363 11.59 -11.26 10.40
CA GLU A 363 11.45 -10.43 11.58
C GLU A 363 11.44 -11.35 12.80
N TRP A 364 12.25 -11.02 13.80
CA TRP A 364 12.39 -11.83 15.00
C TRP A 364 12.22 -11.00 16.27
N HIS A 365 11.57 -11.63 17.24
CA HIS A 365 11.11 -10.96 18.44
C HIS A 365 11.99 -11.33 19.63
N ARG A 366 12.41 -10.32 20.40
CA ARG A 366 13.27 -10.54 21.58
C ARG A 366 12.44 -10.95 22.80
N VAL A 367 11.90 -12.17 22.75
CA VAL A 367 10.99 -12.71 23.78
C VAL A 367 11.64 -13.68 24.77
N PHE A 368 12.81 -14.25 24.44
CA PHE A 368 13.50 -15.24 25.28
C PHE A 368 14.89 -14.76 25.70
N ASP A 369 15.16 -14.83 27.00
CA ASP A 369 16.51 -14.58 27.54
C ASP A 369 17.50 -15.58 26.94
N GLY A 370 18.63 -15.05 26.45
CA GLY A 370 19.70 -15.85 25.85
C GLY A 370 19.48 -16.26 24.39
N LYS A 371 18.31 -15.98 23.80
CA LYS A 371 18.13 -16.08 22.34
C LYS A 371 18.37 -14.73 21.67
N SER A 372 18.96 -14.76 20.48
CA SER A 372 19.26 -13.57 19.67
C SER A 372 19.19 -13.91 18.18
N GLN A 373 19.42 -12.94 17.30
CA GLN A 373 19.51 -13.20 15.86
C GLN A 373 20.54 -14.29 15.52
N ALA A 374 21.62 -14.42 16.29
CA ALA A 374 22.64 -15.45 16.07
C ALA A 374 22.04 -16.87 16.20
N THR A 375 21.07 -17.06 17.08
CA THR A 375 20.35 -18.34 17.25
C THR A 375 19.62 -18.75 15.97
N LEU A 376 19.15 -17.79 15.17
CA LEU A 376 18.46 -18.03 13.91
C LEU A 376 19.42 -18.05 12.70
N ILE A 377 20.45 -17.19 12.71
CA ILE A 377 21.38 -16.98 11.60
C ILE A 377 22.46 -18.07 11.53
N ASP A 378 23.05 -18.49 12.66
CA ASP A 378 24.16 -19.45 12.66
C ASP A 378 23.81 -20.80 11.98
N PRO A 379 22.62 -21.40 12.21
CA PRO A 379 22.19 -22.58 11.47
C PRO A 379 22.14 -22.40 9.94
N LEU A 380 21.77 -21.20 9.48
CA LEU A 380 21.71 -20.88 8.05
C LEU A 380 23.13 -20.70 7.48
N LEU A 381 24.02 -20.00 8.18
CA LEU A 381 25.41 -19.82 7.77
C LEU A 381 26.13 -21.17 7.60
N ARG A 382 25.94 -22.11 8.54
CA ARG A 382 26.49 -23.48 8.43
C ARG A 382 26.01 -24.24 7.20
N ARG A 383 24.88 -23.84 6.61
CA ARG A 383 24.26 -24.46 5.42
C ARG A 383 24.53 -23.70 4.13
N GLY A 384 25.40 -22.68 4.18
CA GLY A 384 25.84 -21.92 3.00
C GLY A 384 24.90 -20.79 2.61
N PHE A 385 24.06 -20.30 3.52
CA PHE A 385 23.32 -19.05 3.28
C PHE A 385 24.24 -17.84 3.42
N VAL A 386 23.99 -16.82 2.62
CA VAL A 386 24.48 -15.46 2.81
C VAL A 386 23.40 -14.68 3.55
N THR A 387 23.75 -14.02 4.65
CA THR A 387 22.79 -13.27 5.47
C THR A 387 23.06 -11.77 5.48
N PHE A 388 21.98 -10.97 5.46
CA PHE A 388 21.98 -9.53 5.65
C PHE A 388 21.25 -9.22 6.96
N ASP A 389 22.01 -9.00 8.03
CA ASP A 389 21.47 -8.71 9.36
C ASP A 389 21.23 -7.20 9.51
N ARG A 390 19.98 -6.82 9.74
CA ARG A 390 19.53 -5.44 10.03
C ARG A 390 19.08 -5.29 11.48
N SER A 391 19.33 -6.28 12.33
CA SER A 391 18.90 -6.26 13.73
C SER A 391 19.52 -5.08 14.48
N PRO A 392 18.72 -4.25 15.17
CA PRO A 392 19.22 -3.15 15.97
C PRO A 392 19.92 -3.68 17.23
N LYS A 393 20.62 -2.78 17.94
CA LYS A 393 21.25 -3.12 19.23
C LYS A 393 20.23 -3.51 20.32
N THR A 394 19.01 -2.98 20.21
CA THR A 394 17.91 -3.14 21.17
C THR A 394 16.59 -3.23 20.42
N GLY A 395 15.66 -4.06 20.91
CA GLY A 395 14.35 -4.30 20.29
C GLY A 395 14.32 -5.57 19.44
N ASN A 396 13.24 -5.73 18.69
CA ASN A 396 13.08 -6.74 17.64
C ASN A 396 14.08 -6.48 16.51
N GLY A 397 14.35 -7.48 15.69
CA GLY A 397 15.29 -7.35 14.59
C GLY A 397 14.80 -7.99 13.31
N PHE A 398 15.50 -7.67 12.23
CA PHE A 398 15.18 -8.17 10.90
C PHE A 398 16.44 -8.70 10.23
N PHE A 399 16.34 -9.82 9.51
CA PHE A 399 17.41 -10.26 8.62
C PHE A 399 16.87 -10.93 7.35
N TYR A 400 17.69 -10.88 6.30
CA TYR A 400 17.49 -11.67 5.10
C TYR A 400 18.53 -12.79 5.05
N ALA A 401 18.17 -13.93 4.49
CA ALA A 401 19.12 -15.00 4.19
C ALA A 401 18.82 -15.59 2.81
N VAL A 402 19.84 -15.79 1.99
CA VAL A 402 19.70 -16.39 0.65
C VAL A 402 20.72 -17.52 0.52
N ALA A 403 20.27 -18.69 0.09
CA ALA A 403 21.15 -19.82 -0.16
C ALA A 403 22.18 -19.44 -1.25
N ALA A 404 23.48 -19.56 -0.96
CA ALA A 404 24.48 -19.39 -1.99
C ALA A 404 24.28 -20.47 -3.06
N MET A 405 24.39 -20.10 -4.34
CA MET A 405 24.31 -21.08 -5.42
C MET A 405 25.35 -22.19 -5.16
N ARG A 406 24.87 -23.43 -5.03
CA ARG A 406 25.76 -24.59 -4.95
C ARG A 406 26.40 -24.73 -6.33
N ALA A 407 27.72 -24.54 -6.37
CA ALA A 407 28.53 -24.64 -7.58
C ALA A 407 28.45 -26.04 -8.22
#